data_AF-A0A968N0A7-F1
#
_entry.id   AF-A0A968N0A7-F1
#
_cell.length_a   1.000
_cell.length_b   1.000
_cell.length_c   1.000
_cell.angle_alpha   90.00
_cell.angle_beta   90.00
_cell.angle_gamma   90.00
#
_symmetry.space_group_name_H-M   'P 1'
#
loop_
_entity.id
_entity.type
_entity.pdbx_description
1 polymer ?
#
loop_
_entity_poly.entity_id
_entity_poly.type
_entity_poly.pdbx_seq_one_letter_code
_entity_poly.pdbx_strand_id
1 'polypeptide(L)'
;MQRGRRSQLFSLILASSLLAAHSTAHAADWPLRPGDLTVQQLPEATAAARVQQRQQQVNLIQPQRYDLSRYPLGDRHETHWRQTLWATAVLEPKQPEIATAIATLTGYAAQPNLTPSQQRSVQMALQVGTQLYISDPQFFRELGDRLRQVVADSPQPDWVAMALSALARGGESPDNLRAQIQQIRLRFARQGTMRLDITLHDLETRLQAEPLPPLRDLLAWQVVPQQAHLYIFCRPDRSILCRAVLKDRNGRFVRESADPDAPLWSVELLSRTLHHGLAWNFTRGESPQGIYRIEGTMPRLESGYFRAFGQFPLVKVFMPYERGTTEFLPGQRGTWTATPDAYRALLPPSWRDHFPMQQTYWAGRLGRSLIRIHGSGEPPDFFANNERFPESYQWNPTIGCFSAVELYDDSGRLQRADMPKILTALNAAGGGSIEGYLVAVEVPGSDAPVSLAEITAAITITN
;
A
#
# COMPACT_ATOMS: atom_id res chain seq x y z
N MET A 1 30.50 60.04 -1.95
CA MET A 1 30.57 59.13 -0.79
C MET A 1 29.61 57.97 -1.07
N GLN A 2 30.09 56.82 -1.58
CA GLN A 2 30.48 55.62 -0.81
C GLN A 2 29.31 55.08 0.03
N ARG A 3 28.77 53.86 -0.05
CA ARG A 3 29.07 52.51 -0.61
C ARG A 3 27.67 51.87 -0.86
N GLY A 4 27.36 50.95 -1.78
CA GLY A 4 28.07 49.78 -2.24
C GLY A 4 27.60 48.51 -1.50
N ARG A 5 26.69 47.70 -2.10
CA ARG A 5 26.84 46.24 -2.35
C ARG A 5 25.52 45.54 -2.71
N ARG A 6 25.60 44.78 -3.82
CA ARG A 6 24.77 43.62 -4.18
C ARG A 6 25.11 42.41 -3.28
N SER A 7 24.11 41.59 -2.96
CA SER A 7 24.22 40.13 -2.68
C SER A 7 22.81 39.53 -2.85
N GLN A 8 22.48 38.75 -3.89
CA GLN A 8 22.72 37.30 -4.02
C GLN A 8 22.80 36.54 -2.68
N LEU A 9 21.76 35.74 -2.36
CA LEU A 9 21.79 34.49 -1.57
C LEU A 9 20.36 33.91 -1.60
N PHE A 10 20.08 32.87 -2.38
CA PHE A 10 20.33 31.43 -2.19
C PHE A 10 19.10 30.69 -1.64
N SER A 11 18.69 29.68 -2.41
CA SER A 11 17.67 28.67 -2.16
C SER A 11 17.75 28.03 -0.78
N LEU A 12 16.60 27.70 -0.19
CA LEU A 12 16.46 26.55 0.74
C LEU A 12 15.08 25.90 0.56
N ILE A 13 15.03 25.04 -0.45
CA ILE A 13 14.24 23.81 -0.50
C ILE A 13 15.04 22.77 0.32
N LEU A 14 14.34 21.87 1.04
CA LEU A 14 14.78 20.75 1.92
C LEU A 14 14.45 21.00 3.40
N ALA A 15 13.90 20.07 4.19
CA ALA A 15 13.89 18.62 4.06
C ALA A 15 12.71 17.98 4.84
N SER A 16 11.86 17.26 4.12
CA SER A 16 11.14 16.10 4.62
C SER A 16 12.13 14.93 4.63
N SER A 17 12.86 14.73 5.72
CA SER A 17 13.84 13.65 5.83
C SER A 17 13.80 13.00 7.19
N LEU A 18 13.81 11.65 7.14
CA LEU A 18 13.94 10.66 8.22
C LEU A 18 12.70 9.78 8.44
N LEU A 19 12.23 9.23 7.31
CA LEU A 19 11.96 7.80 7.06
C LEU A 19 11.46 7.55 5.62
N ALA A 20 11.74 8.46 4.69
CA ALA A 20 12.52 8.04 3.53
C ALA A 20 13.98 8.11 3.96
N ALA A 21 14.67 6.98 4.03
CA ALA A 21 16.08 7.03 3.67
C ALA A 21 16.08 7.70 2.29
N HIS A 22 16.72 8.88 2.19
CA HIS A 22 17.17 9.34 0.89
C HIS A 22 18.27 8.36 0.48
N SER A 23 17.84 7.18 0.01
CA SER A 23 18.56 6.51 -1.03
C SER A 23 18.46 7.44 -2.24
N THR A 24 19.39 8.38 -2.31
CA THR A 24 19.96 8.84 -3.57
C THR A 24 20.79 7.70 -4.20
N ALA A 25 20.37 6.44 -4.07
CA ALA A 25 20.73 5.45 -5.07
C ALA A 25 20.11 5.98 -6.36
N HIS A 26 20.97 6.63 -7.12
CA HIS A 26 20.84 6.80 -8.55
C HIS A 26 20.18 5.58 -9.16
N ALA A 27 19.45 5.84 -10.25
CA ALA A 27 18.91 4.90 -11.22
C ALA A 27 19.99 3.96 -11.81
N ALA A 28 20.66 3.19 -10.97
CA ALA A 28 21.42 2.03 -11.37
C ALA A 28 20.40 0.90 -11.41
N ASP A 29 20.03 0.48 -12.62
CA ASP A 29 19.36 -0.78 -12.77
C ASP A 29 20.22 -1.88 -12.18
N TRP A 30 19.61 -2.68 -11.31
CA TRP A 30 20.21 -3.90 -10.80
C TRP A 30 19.75 -5.04 -11.72
N PRO A 31 20.54 -5.40 -12.76
CA PRO A 31 20.18 -6.54 -13.59
C PRO A 31 20.16 -7.77 -12.70
N LEU A 32 19.20 -8.67 -12.94
CA LEU A 32 19.11 -9.90 -12.19
C LEU A 32 20.31 -10.80 -12.55
N ARG A 33 21.22 -11.01 -11.60
CA ARG A 33 22.47 -11.76 -11.82
C ARG A 33 22.31 -13.24 -11.44
N PRO A 34 23.13 -14.14 -12.01
CA PRO A 34 23.13 -15.56 -11.67
C PRO A 34 23.31 -15.91 -10.17
N GLY A 35 23.67 -14.96 -9.31
CA GLY A 35 23.74 -15.15 -7.85
C GLY A 35 22.56 -14.58 -7.05
N ASP A 36 21.71 -13.74 -7.65
CA ASP A 36 20.65 -13.01 -6.93
C ASP A 36 19.50 -13.92 -6.46
N LEU A 37 19.41 -15.13 -7.02
CA LEU A 37 18.44 -16.16 -6.63
C LEU A 37 19.04 -17.22 -5.69
N THR A 38 20.29 -17.02 -5.25
CA THR A 38 20.94 -17.96 -4.33
C THR A 38 20.30 -17.87 -2.96
N VAL A 39 19.88 -19.01 -2.43
CA VAL A 39 19.32 -19.09 -1.07
C VAL A 39 20.44 -18.90 -0.04
N GLN A 40 20.23 -17.96 0.86
CA GLN A 40 21.09 -17.69 2.01
C GLN A 40 20.34 -18.00 3.30
N GLN A 41 21.08 -18.35 4.34
CA GLN A 41 20.54 -18.38 5.69
C GLN A 41 20.29 -16.94 6.13
N LEU A 42 19.09 -16.66 6.61
CA LEU A 42 18.67 -15.32 7.01
C LEU A 42 18.82 -15.16 8.53
N PRO A 43 19.81 -14.39 9.04
CA PRO A 43 20.05 -14.27 10.47
C PRO A 43 18.85 -13.72 11.23
N GLU A 44 18.11 -12.80 10.61
CA GLU A 44 16.91 -12.19 11.21
C GLU A 44 15.73 -13.17 11.31
N ALA A 45 15.72 -14.26 10.55
CA ALA A 45 14.67 -15.26 10.57
C ALA A 45 14.93 -16.42 11.55
N THR A 46 16.05 -16.42 12.27
CA THR A 46 16.30 -17.41 13.32
C THR A 46 15.29 -17.27 14.45
N ALA A 47 14.95 -18.36 15.14
CA ALA A 47 14.03 -18.35 16.27
C ALA A 47 14.48 -17.35 17.36
N ALA A 48 15.77 -17.30 17.67
CA ALA A 48 16.33 -16.37 18.63
C ALA A 48 16.13 -14.89 18.22
N ALA A 49 16.40 -14.55 16.95
CA ALA A 49 16.20 -13.20 16.44
C ALA A 49 14.71 -12.79 16.44
N ARG A 50 13.82 -13.72 16.09
CA ARG A 50 12.36 -13.52 16.10
C ARG A 50 11.83 -13.27 17.51
N VAL A 51 12.25 -14.08 18.50
CA VAL A 51 11.90 -13.89 19.91
C VAL A 51 12.37 -12.53 20.41
N GLN A 52 13.62 -12.16 20.12
CA GLN A 52 14.17 -10.86 20.51
C GLN A 52 13.38 -9.70 19.90
N GLN A 53 13.06 -9.79 18.61
CA GLN A 53 12.31 -8.76 17.91
C GLN A 53 10.89 -8.61 18.43
N ARG A 54 10.19 -9.73 18.70
CA ARG A 54 8.85 -9.72 19.30
C ARG A 54 8.89 -9.10 20.70
N GLN A 55 9.88 -9.45 21.52
CA GLN A 55 10.05 -8.85 22.85
C GLN A 55 10.29 -7.33 22.76
N GLN A 56 11.04 -6.85 21.76
CA GLN A 56 11.21 -5.42 21.52
C GLN A 56 9.87 -4.72 21.24
N GLN A 57 9.00 -5.31 20.42
CA GLN A 57 7.66 -4.76 20.18
C GLN A 57 6.80 -4.78 21.44
N VAL A 58 6.80 -5.88 22.20
CA VAL A 58 6.04 -6.01 23.46
C VAL A 58 6.47 -4.95 24.49
N ASN A 59 7.77 -4.66 24.59
CA ASN A 59 8.28 -3.61 25.47
C ASN A 59 7.80 -2.20 25.07
N LEU A 60 7.50 -1.99 23.79
CA LEU A 60 7.03 -0.71 23.25
C LEU A 60 5.53 -0.47 23.44
N ILE A 61 4.75 -1.50 23.78
CA ILE A 61 3.30 -1.39 24.00
C ILE A 61 2.87 -1.51 25.47
N GLN A 62 3.80 -1.39 26.41
CA GLN A 62 3.46 -1.42 27.83
C GLN A 62 2.58 -0.21 28.24
N PRO A 63 1.57 -0.36 29.12
CA PRO A 63 0.63 0.71 29.48
C PRO A 63 1.27 2.05 29.84
N GLN A 64 2.35 2.03 30.63
CA GLN A 64 3.09 3.21 31.07
C GLN A 64 3.68 4.04 29.92
N ARG A 65 3.79 3.49 28.71
CA ARG A 65 4.24 4.21 27.51
C ARG A 65 3.13 5.07 26.90
N TYR A 66 1.88 4.84 27.29
CA TYR A 66 0.72 5.60 26.85
C TYR A 66 0.28 6.68 27.85
N ASP A 67 1.00 6.82 28.96
CA ASP A 67 0.76 7.87 29.96
C ASP A 67 1.08 9.25 29.37
N LEU A 68 0.03 10.01 29.05
CA LEU A 68 0.11 11.35 28.48
C LEU A 68 0.64 12.40 29.48
N SER A 69 0.63 12.12 30.79
CA SER A 69 1.27 13.01 31.78
C SER A 69 2.80 12.91 31.69
N ARG A 70 3.30 11.70 31.42
CA ARG A 70 4.74 11.42 31.25
C ARG A 70 5.22 11.74 29.83
N TYR A 71 4.40 11.42 28.83
CA TYR A 71 4.71 11.58 27.41
C TYR A 71 3.69 12.49 26.70
N PRO A 72 3.48 13.75 27.12
CA PRO A 72 2.55 14.65 26.45
C PRO A 72 2.85 14.80 24.96
N LEU A 73 1.82 15.05 24.15
CA LEU A 73 1.98 15.33 22.73
C LEU A 73 2.84 16.59 22.53
N GLY A 74 4.04 16.42 21.98
CA GLY A 74 4.97 17.51 21.74
C GLY A 74 6.25 17.04 21.06
N ASP A 75 7.00 18.00 20.54
CA ASP A 75 8.16 17.76 19.69
C ASP A 75 9.20 16.83 20.33
N ARG A 76 9.46 17.00 21.63
CA ARG A 76 10.40 16.16 22.39
C ARG A 76 10.02 14.68 22.47
N HIS A 77 8.76 14.32 22.22
CA HIS A 77 8.24 12.95 22.34
C HIS A 77 7.87 12.32 21.00
N GLU A 78 8.18 12.95 19.87
CA GLU A 78 7.87 12.41 18.55
C GLU A 78 8.39 10.99 18.35
N THR A 79 9.66 10.75 18.70
CA THR A 79 10.29 9.43 18.53
C THR A 79 9.62 8.39 19.42
N HIS A 80 9.24 8.78 20.65
CA HIS A 80 8.50 7.91 21.57
C HIS A 80 7.15 7.50 20.97
N TRP A 81 6.35 8.47 20.51
CA TRP A 81 5.05 8.19 19.92
C TRP A 81 5.15 7.39 18.63
N ARG A 82 6.13 7.69 17.77
CA ARG A 82 6.39 6.93 16.55
C ARG A 82 6.70 5.46 16.83
N GLN A 83 7.57 5.17 17.80
CA GLN A 83 7.92 3.79 18.15
C GLN A 83 6.76 3.05 18.82
N THR A 84 6.07 3.73 19.75
CA THR A 84 4.95 3.16 20.49
C THR A 84 3.80 2.82 19.55
N LEU A 85 3.35 3.78 18.73
CA LEU A 85 2.27 3.58 17.76
C LEU A 85 2.62 2.56 16.67
N TRP A 86 3.90 2.45 16.29
CA TRP A 86 4.35 1.40 15.36
C TRP A 86 4.14 0.02 15.96
N ALA A 87 4.60 -0.18 17.20
CA ALA A 87 4.43 -1.45 17.90
C ALA A 87 2.93 -1.74 18.17
N THR A 88 2.12 -0.72 18.42
CA THR A 88 0.65 -0.86 18.48
C THR A 88 0.08 -1.41 17.18
N ALA A 89 0.54 -0.90 16.02
CA ALA A 89 0.07 -1.37 14.71
C ALA A 89 0.46 -2.84 14.45
N VAL A 90 1.60 -3.28 14.96
CA VAL A 90 2.08 -4.67 14.81
C VAL A 90 1.31 -5.64 15.72
N LEU A 91 1.07 -5.24 16.98
CA LEU A 91 0.57 -6.14 18.02
C LEU A 91 -0.92 -5.97 18.36
N GLU A 92 -1.55 -4.89 17.92
CA GLU A 92 -2.99 -4.59 18.13
C GLU A 92 -3.51 -4.89 19.56
N PRO A 93 -2.86 -4.35 20.62
CA PRO A 93 -3.19 -4.73 21.99
C PRO A 93 -4.62 -4.33 22.39
N LYS A 94 -5.36 -5.29 22.94
CA LYS A 94 -6.72 -5.07 23.48
C LYS A 94 -6.69 -4.68 24.95
N GLN A 95 -6.17 -3.48 25.25
CA GLN A 95 -6.15 -2.90 26.60
C GLN A 95 -6.91 -1.57 26.62
N PRO A 96 -7.87 -1.35 27.54
CA PRO A 96 -8.69 -0.13 27.57
C PRO A 96 -7.86 1.16 27.63
N GLU A 97 -6.88 1.23 28.52
CA GLU A 97 -5.96 2.37 28.65
C GLU A 97 -5.21 2.72 27.36
N ILE A 98 -4.86 1.72 26.54
CA ILE A 98 -4.24 1.96 25.23
C ILE A 98 -5.25 2.56 24.26
N ALA A 99 -6.48 2.02 24.22
CA ALA A 99 -7.55 2.54 23.38
C ALA A 99 -7.86 4.01 23.72
N THR A 100 -8.01 4.34 25.01
CA THR A 100 -8.28 5.71 25.48
C THR A 100 -7.11 6.66 25.17
N ALA A 101 -5.86 6.22 25.30
CA ALA A 101 -4.71 7.04 24.93
C ALA A 101 -4.67 7.34 23.43
N ILE A 102 -4.95 6.35 22.57
CA ILE A 102 -5.01 6.54 21.11
C ILE A 102 -6.20 7.44 20.73
N ALA A 103 -7.35 7.27 21.38
CA ALA A 103 -8.50 8.15 21.20
C ALA A 103 -8.17 9.60 21.59
N THR A 104 -7.46 9.79 22.70
CA THR A 104 -7.00 11.10 23.15
C THR A 104 -6.03 11.74 22.15
N LEU A 105 -5.03 10.99 21.65
CA LEU A 105 -4.09 11.46 20.62
C LEU A 105 -4.81 11.82 19.31
N THR A 106 -5.72 10.95 18.87
CA THR A 106 -6.59 11.20 17.71
C THR A 106 -7.40 12.48 17.91
N GLY A 107 -7.74 12.81 19.16
CA GLY A 107 -8.51 13.99 19.47
C GLY A 107 -7.82 15.33 19.30
N TYR A 108 -6.49 15.34 19.28
CA TYR A 108 -5.74 16.53 18.89
C TYR A 108 -5.98 16.92 17.43
N ALA A 109 -6.57 16.05 16.60
CA ALA A 109 -6.91 16.38 15.22
C ALA A 109 -7.90 17.55 15.08
N ALA A 110 -8.69 17.85 16.12
CA ALA A 110 -9.59 19.01 16.14
C ALA A 110 -8.87 20.33 16.52
N GLN A 111 -7.64 20.26 17.02
CA GLN A 111 -6.93 21.45 17.51
C GLN A 111 -6.30 22.24 16.36
N PRO A 112 -6.42 23.58 16.35
CA PRO A 112 -5.64 24.41 15.46
C PRO A 112 -4.16 24.45 15.90
N ASN A 113 -3.26 24.81 14.98
CA ASN A 113 -1.87 25.21 15.26
C ASN A 113 -0.95 24.13 15.87
N LEU A 114 -1.16 22.85 15.58
CA LEU A 114 -0.18 21.80 15.92
C LEU A 114 1.15 22.02 15.20
N THR A 115 2.27 21.80 15.89
CA THR A 115 3.60 21.78 15.25
C THR A 115 3.69 20.65 14.22
N PRO A 116 4.63 20.71 13.25
CA PRO A 116 4.82 19.61 12.30
C PRO A 116 5.08 18.26 12.96
N SER A 117 5.76 18.24 14.11
CA SER A 117 6.05 17.03 14.87
C SER A 117 4.80 16.44 15.54
N GLN A 118 3.99 17.30 16.13
CA GLN A 118 2.70 16.93 16.69
C GLN A 118 1.75 16.42 15.60
N GLN A 119 1.69 17.09 14.44
CA GLN A 119 0.88 16.65 13.30
C GLN A 119 1.26 15.23 12.84
N ARG A 120 2.56 14.91 12.75
CA ARG A 120 3.02 13.55 12.41
C ARG A 120 2.58 12.51 13.44
N SER A 121 2.64 12.85 14.72
CA SER A 121 2.22 11.96 15.81
C SER A 121 0.69 11.74 15.78
N VAL A 122 -0.10 12.79 15.57
CA VAL A 122 -1.57 12.71 15.43
C VAL A 122 -1.96 11.93 14.18
N GLN A 123 -1.30 12.17 13.05
CA GLN A 123 -1.56 11.41 11.82
C GLN A 123 -1.27 9.91 12.01
N MET A 124 -0.18 9.56 12.70
CA MET A 124 0.11 8.17 13.00
C MET A 124 -0.92 7.57 13.97
N ALA A 125 -1.38 8.34 14.97
CA ALA A 125 -2.45 7.92 15.87
C ALA A 125 -3.78 7.70 15.12
N LEU A 126 -4.10 8.54 14.13
CA LEU A 126 -5.27 8.36 13.25
C LEU A 126 -5.16 7.07 12.42
N GLN A 127 -3.98 6.75 11.87
CA GLN A 127 -3.76 5.51 11.11
C GLN A 127 -3.93 4.26 11.98
N VAL A 128 -3.33 4.26 13.17
CA VAL A 128 -3.47 3.17 14.15
C VAL A 128 -4.90 3.10 14.67
N GLY A 129 -5.52 4.24 14.97
CA GLY A 129 -6.90 4.31 15.43
C GLY A 129 -7.90 3.77 14.42
N THR A 130 -7.68 4.05 13.12
CA THR A 130 -8.45 3.49 12.01
C THR A 130 -8.33 1.98 11.97
N GLN A 131 -7.10 1.46 12.02
CA GLN A 131 -6.81 0.03 12.02
C GLN A 131 -7.50 -0.69 13.19
N LEU A 132 -7.32 -0.17 14.41
CA LEU A 132 -7.92 -0.76 15.62
C LEU A 132 -9.44 -0.71 15.56
N TYR A 133 -10.03 0.43 15.21
CA TYR A 133 -11.48 0.57 15.07
C TYR A 133 -12.06 -0.43 14.07
N ILE A 134 -11.47 -0.58 12.88
CA ILE A 134 -11.93 -1.54 11.87
C ILE A 134 -11.75 -2.99 12.36
N SER A 135 -10.68 -3.27 13.12
CA SER A 135 -10.38 -4.62 13.60
C SER A 135 -11.42 -5.18 14.58
N ASP A 136 -11.95 -4.32 15.46
CA ASP A 136 -12.91 -4.68 16.49
C ASP A 136 -13.72 -3.43 16.89
N PRO A 137 -14.73 -3.04 16.09
CA PRO A 137 -15.51 -1.82 16.32
C PRO A 137 -16.22 -1.80 17.69
N GLN A 138 -16.50 -2.98 18.25
CA GLN A 138 -17.16 -3.11 19.55
C GLN A 138 -16.19 -2.76 20.68
N PHE A 139 -14.99 -3.36 20.69
CA PHE A 139 -13.98 -3.06 21.70
C PHE A 139 -13.48 -1.61 21.57
N PHE A 140 -13.24 -1.16 20.34
CA PHE A 140 -12.70 0.17 20.04
C PHE A 140 -13.78 1.23 19.74
N ARG A 141 -14.96 1.12 20.36
CA ARG A 141 -16.07 2.06 20.15
C ARG A 141 -15.68 3.52 20.38
N GLU A 142 -14.88 3.79 21.41
CA GLU A 142 -14.37 5.14 21.72
C GLU A 142 -13.59 5.74 20.55
N LEU A 143 -12.82 4.92 19.81
CA LEU A 143 -12.13 5.38 18.61
C LEU A 143 -13.12 5.72 17.50
N GLY A 144 -14.20 4.96 17.32
CA GLY A 144 -15.28 5.28 16.39
C GLY A 144 -15.94 6.63 16.70
N ASP A 145 -16.24 6.89 17.97
CA ASP A 145 -16.79 8.18 18.43
C ASP A 145 -15.80 9.33 18.17
N ARG A 146 -14.50 9.09 18.43
CA ARG A 146 -13.45 10.06 18.13
C ARG A 146 -13.31 10.33 16.63
N LEU A 147 -13.40 9.32 15.78
CA LEU A 147 -13.36 9.48 14.32
C LEU A 147 -14.56 10.30 13.82
N ARG A 148 -15.77 10.06 14.35
CA ARG A 148 -16.95 10.91 14.08
C ARG A 148 -16.70 12.36 14.49
N GLN A 149 -16.07 12.59 15.63
CA GLN A 149 -15.68 13.93 16.05
C GLN A 149 -14.65 14.56 15.11
N VAL A 150 -13.65 13.80 14.63
CA VAL A 150 -12.69 14.30 13.64
C VAL A 150 -13.40 14.70 12.35
N VAL A 151 -14.35 13.89 11.89
CA VAL A 151 -15.18 14.24 10.72
C VAL A 151 -15.92 15.55 10.96
N ALA A 152 -16.54 15.75 12.13
CA ALA A 152 -17.32 16.95 12.45
C ALA A 152 -16.47 18.22 12.64
N ASP A 153 -15.34 18.12 13.34
CA ASP A 153 -14.69 19.28 13.94
C ASP A 153 -13.29 19.59 13.37
N SER A 154 -12.63 18.63 12.74
CA SER A 154 -11.24 18.83 12.29
C SER A 154 -11.14 19.91 11.21
N PRO A 155 -10.24 20.89 11.35
CA PRO A 155 -9.96 21.86 10.29
C PRO A 155 -9.09 21.26 9.17
N GLN A 156 -8.51 20.07 9.38
CA GLN A 156 -7.59 19.43 8.44
C GLN A 156 -8.36 18.48 7.49
N PRO A 157 -8.52 18.83 6.20
CA PRO A 157 -9.31 18.04 5.25
C PRO A 157 -8.78 16.60 5.08
N ASP A 158 -7.46 16.41 5.15
CA ASP A 158 -6.84 15.09 5.03
C ASP A 158 -7.16 14.15 6.21
N TRP A 159 -7.30 14.70 7.42
CA TRP A 159 -7.69 13.91 8.59
C TRP A 159 -9.19 13.58 8.57
N VAL A 160 -10.01 14.51 8.06
CA VAL A 160 -11.44 14.26 7.81
C VAL A 160 -11.61 13.14 6.79
N ALA A 161 -10.85 13.17 5.71
CA ALA A 161 -10.85 12.12 4.70
C ALA A 161 -10.52 10.74 5.30
N MET A 162 -9.45 10.66 6.12
CA MET A 162 -9.05 9.41 6.76
C MET A 162 -10.12 8.88 7.71
N ALA A 163 -10.66 9.77 8.56
CA ALA A 163 -11.68 9.39 9.53
C ALA A 163 -12.99 8.95 8.87
N LEU A 164 -13.44 9.65 7.82
CA LEU A 164 -14.62 9.26 7.05
C LEU A 164 -14.42 7.90 6.37
N SER A 165 -13.24 7.67 5.77
CA SER A 165 -12.91 6.39 5.14
C SER A 165 -12.91 5.24 6.16
N ALA A 166 -12.39 5.48 7.36
CA ALA A 166 -12.39 4.53 8.47
C ALA A 166 -13.82 4.19 8.94
N LEU A 167 -14.68 5.21 9.11
CA LEU A 167 -16.08 5.01 9.49
C LEU A 167 -16.84 4.19 8.44
N ALA A 168 -16.65 4.49 7.16
CA ALA A 168 -17.27 3.74 6.06
C ALA A 168 -16.87 2.26 6.10
N ARG A 169 -15.60 1.95 6.35
CA ARG A 169 -15.11 0.57 6.46
C ARG A 169 -15.50 -0.12 7.77
N GLY A 170 -15.70 0.64 8.85
CA GLY A 170 -16.19 0.15 10.13
C GLY A 170 -17.71 -0.04 10.21
N GLY A 171 -18.43 0.03 9.08
CA GLY A 171 -19.86 -0.28 9.01
C GLY A 171 -20.81 0.89 9.26
N GLU A 172 -20.36 2.14 9.12
CA GLU A 172 -21.25 3.30 9.12
C GLU A 172 -22.31 3.16 8.01
N SER A 173 -23.57 3.50 8.30
CA SER A 173 -24.67 3.24 7.37
C SER A 173 -24.55 4.07 6.08
N PRO A 174 -25.02 3.56 4.93
CA PRO A 174 -25.00 4.31 3.67
C PRO A 174 -25.63 5.70 3.76
N ASP A 175 -26.72 5.85 4.53
CA ASP A 175 -27.42 7.13 4.68
C ASP A 175 -26.62 8.13 5.53
N ASN A 176 -26.00 7.66 6.62
CA ASN A 176 -25.11 8.50 7.42
C ASN A 176 -23.89 8.94 6.61
N LEU A 177 -23.30 8.04 5.82
CA LEU A 177 -22.17 8.37 4.94
C LEU A 177 -22.57 9.42 3.90
N ARG A 178 -23.73 9.27 3.23
CA ARG A 178 -24.21 10.28 2.28
C ARG A 178 -24.41 11.64 2.96
N ALA A 179 -25.02 11.67 4.14
CA ALA A 179 -25.22 12.91 4.89
C ALA A 179 -23.88 13.57 5.26
N GLN A 180 -22.92 12.79 5.76
CA GLN A 180 -21.58 13.27 6.09
C GLN A 180 -20.83 13.80 4.86
N ILE A 181 -20.87 13.09 3.73
CA ILE A 181 -20.26 13.55 2.47
C ILE A 181 -20.79 14.93 2.07
N GLN A 182 -22.12 15.13 2.13
CA GLN A 182 -22.72 16.43 1.80
C GLN A 182 -22.30 17.53 2.78
N GLN A 183 -22.29 17.26 4.09
CA GLN A 183 -21.84 18.21 5.11
C GLN A 183 -20.37 18.60 4.92
N ILE A 184 -19.50 17.64 4.60
CA ILE A 184 -18.08 17.87 4.35
C ILE A 184 -17.88 18.74 3.10
N ARG A 185 -18.61 18.48 2.01
CA ARG A 185 -18.57 19.31 0.80
C ARG A 185 -18.92 20.76 1.09
N LEU A 186 -19.93 21.00 1.92
CA LEU A 186 -20.30 22.35 2.36
C LEU A 186 -19.18 22.99 3.21
N ARG A 187 -18.60 22.25 4.16
CA ARG A 187 -17.54 22.77 5.04
C ARG A 187 -16.24 23.10 4.31
N PHE A 188 -15.88 22.31 3.31
CA PHE A 188 -14.61 22.44 2.59
C PHE A 188 -14.75 23.02 1.17
N ALA A 189 -15.89 23.61 0.83
CA ALA A 189 -16.17 24.16 -0.51
C ALA A 189 -15.10 25.11 -1.08
N ARG A 190 -14.34 25.81 -0.21
CA ARG A 190 -13.28 26.75 -0.60
C ARG A 190 -11.86 26.32 -0.22
N GLN A 191 -11.72 25.28 0.59
CA GLN A 191 -10.46 24.92 1.27
C GLN A 191 -10.25 23.40 1.34
N GLY A 192 -10.84 22.66 0.39
CA GLY A 192 -10.63 21.23 0.23
C GLY A 192 -9.21 20.90 -0.24
N THR A 193 -8.84 19.63 -0.09
CA THR A 193 -7.62 19.07 -0.67
C THR A 193 -7.98 18.00 -1.67
N MET A 194 -7.08 17.76 -2.63
CA MET A 194 -7.20 16.67 -3.59
C MET A 194 -7.49 15.32 -2.91
N ARG A 195 -6.85 15.04 -1.77
CA ARG A 195 -7.05 13.80 -1.02
C ARG A 195 -8.48 13.70 -0.49
N LEU A 196 -9.04 14.78 0.05
CA LEU A 196 -10.42 14.82 0.50
C LEU A 196 -11.37 14.58 -0.68
N ASP A 197 -11.22 15.33 -1.77
CA ASP A 197 -12.12 15.25 -2.93
C ASP A 197 -12.17 13.83 -3.51
N ILE A 198 -10.99 13.20 -3.67
CA ILE A 198 -10.86 11.83 -4.15
C ILE A 198 -11.47 10.83 -3.17
N THR A 199 -11.33 11.04 -1.86
CA THR A 199 -11.94 10.16 -0.86
C THR A 199 -13.46 10.22 -0.93
N LEU A 200 -14.02 11.43 -1.06
CA LEU A 200 -15.46 11.61 -1.20
C LEU A 200 -15.97 10.93 -2.46
N HIS A 201 -15.27 11.09 -3.58
CA HIS A 201 -15.64 10.44 -4.84
C HIS A 201 -15.52 8.91 -4.78
N ASP A 202 -14.43 8.38 -4.21
CA ASP A 202 -14.24 6.92 -4.00
C ASP A 202 -15.37 6.31 -3.16
N LEU A 203 -15.81 7.01 -2.11
CA LEU A 203 -16.95 6.58 -1.29
C LEU A 203 -18.27 6.67 -2.05
N GLU A 204 -18.51 7.73 -2.82
CA GLU A 204 -19.72 7.86 -3.65
C GLU A 204 -19.83 6.74 -4.67
N THR A 205 -18.75 6.43 -5.38
CA THR A 205 -18.70 5.33 -6.36
C THR A 205 -18.99 3.98 -5.69
N ARG A 206 -18.44 3.73 -4.48
CA ARG A 206 -18.75 2.51 -3.72
C ARG A 206 -20.22 2.44 -3.31
N LEU A 207 -20.80 3.56 -2.88
CA LEU A 207 -22.22 3.65 -2.50
C LEU A 207 -23.17 3.46 -3.69
N GLN A 208 -22.70 3.69 -4.91
CA GLN A 208 -23.45 3.45 -6.16
C GLN A 208 -23.34 2.00 -6.66
N ALA A 209 -22.38 1.22 -6.14
CA ALA A 209 -22.14 -0.17 -6.53
C ALA A 209 -22.01 -0.34 -8.06
N GLU A 210 -21.16 0.49 -8.69
CA GLU A 210 -20.92 0.41 -10.13
C GLU A 210 -20.51 -1.01 -10.57
N PRO A 211 -21.09 -1.55 -11.66
CA PRO A 211 -20.76 -2.88 -12.14
C PRO A 211 -19.32 -2.92 -12.66
N LEU A 212 -18.65 -4.06 -12.46
CA LEU A 212 -17.33 -4.30 -13.03
C LEU A 212 -17.43 -4.33 -14.57
N PRO A 213 -16.59 -3.57 -15.30
CA PRO A 213 -16.53 -3.71 -16.74
C PRO A 213 -16.04 -5.11 -17.17
N PRO A 214 -16.27 -5.55 -18.42
CA PRO A 214 -15.90 -6.90 -18.84
C PRO A 214 -14.40 -7.18 -18.68
N LEU A 215 -14.06 -8.19 -17.86
CA LEU A 215 -12.67 -8.60 -17.63
C LEU A 215 -11.94 -9.00 -18.91
N ARG A 216 -12.66 -9.59 -19.86
CA ARG A 216 -12.12 -9.96 -21.17
C ARG A 216 -11.49 -8.77 -21.90
N ASP A 217 -12.09 -7.58 -21.80
CA ASP A 217 -11.61 -6.39 -22.50
C ASP A 217 -10.29 -5.93 -21.88
N LEU A 218 -10.15 -6.04 -20.55
CA LEU A 218 -8.90 -5.75 -19.83
C LEU A 218 -7.80 -6.76 -20.14
N LEU A 219 -8.14 -8.05 -20.23
CA LEU A 219 -7.21 -9.14 -20.53
C LEU A 219 -6.77 -9.15 -22.00
N ALA A 220 -7.63 -8.72 -22.92
CA ALA A 220 -7.29 -8.54 -24.33
C ALA A 220 -6.39 -7.33 -24.56
N TRP A 221 -6.60 -6.25 -23.80
CA TRP A 221 -5.86 -5.00 -23.91
C TRP A 221 -4.34 -5.16 -23.65
N GLN A 222 -3.56 -4.25 -24.23
CA GLN A 222 -2.15 -4.05 -23.92
C GLN A 222 -1.97 -2.56 -23.65
N VAL A 223 -1.52 -2.20 -22.46
CA VAL A 223 -1.25 -0.80 -22.07
C VAL A 223 -0.30 -0.18 -23.09
N VAL A 224 0.77 -0.90 -23.42
CA VAL A 224 1.64 -0.62 -24.57
C VAL A 224 1.98 -1.94 -25.27
N PRO A 225 1.85 -2.03 -26.61
CA PRO A 225 2.26 -3.21 -27.36
C PRO A 225 3.73 -3.58 -27.15
N GLN A 226 4.07 -4.86 -27.32
CA GLN A 226 5.45 -5.37 -27.22
C GLN A 226 6.09 -5.25 -25.82
N GLN A 227 5.28 -5.08 -24.79
CA GLN A 227 5.68 -5.05 -23.37
C GLN A 227 4.99 -6.20 -22.62
N ALA A 228 5.67 -6.75 -21.60
CA ALA A 228 5.05 -7.74 -20.74
C ALA A 228 3.99 -7.10 -19.84
N HIS A 229 2.95 -7.85 -19.47
CA HIS A 229 1.88 -7.38 -18.58
C HIS A 229 1.62 -8.38 -17.46
N LEU A 230 1.89 -7.99 -16.21
CA LEU A 230 1.52 -8.72 -15.01
C LEU A 230 0.14 -8.23 -14.54
N TYR A 231 -0.86 -9.10 -14.56
CA TYR A 231 -2.18 -8.79 -14.00
C TYR A 231 -2.27 -9.33 -12.58
N ILE A 232 -2.78 -8.52 -11.65
CA ILE A 232 -3.04 -8.91 -10.26
C ILE A 232 -4.53 -8.72 -9.98
N PHE A 233 -5.24 -9.83 -9.79
CA PHE A 233 -6.66 -9.87 -9.48
C PHE A 233 -6.86 -10.03 -7.98
N CYS A 234 -7.45 -9.04 -7.33
CA CYS A 234 -7.75 -9.08 -5.90
C CYS A 234 -9.26 -9.16 -5.67
N ARG A 235 -9.70 -9.72 -4.54
CA ARG A 235 -11.04 -9.43 -4.02
C ARG A 235 -11.04 -8.04 -3.36
N PRO A 236 -12.22 -7.40 -3.20
CA PRO A 236 -12.32 -6.14 -2.45
C PRO A 236 -11.82 -6.25 -1.01
N ASP A 237 -12.08 -7.38 -0.34
CA ASP A 237 -11.41 -7.68 0.92
C ASP A 237 -9.94 -8.03 0.66
N ARG A 238 -9.06 -7.11 1.09
CA ARG A 238 -7.61 -7.23 0.91
C ARG A 238 -6.96 -8.28 1.80
N SER A 239 -7.71 -8.87 2.73
CA SER A 239 -7.26 -10.01 3.52
C SER A 239 -7.18 -11.31 2.71
N ILE A 240 -7.96 -11.39 1.63
CA ILE A 240 -7.96 -12.50 0.68
C ILE A 240 -6.77 -12.35 -0.27
N LEU A 241 -6.08 -13.46 -0.56
CA LEU A 241 -4.96 -13.46 -1.49
C LEU A 241 -5.41 -13.04 -2.89
N CYS A 242 -4.62 -12.18 -3.52
CA CYS A 242 -4.75 -11.87 -4.93
C CYS A 242 -4.11 -12.96 -5.78
N ARG A 243 -4.60 -13.12 -7.01
CA ARG A 243 -4.04 -14.02 -8.02
C ARG A 243 -3.33 -13.23 -9.11
N ALA A 244 -2.06 -13.52 -9.33
CA ALA A 244 -1.28 -12.94 -10.41
C ALA A 244 -1.20 -13.87 -11.62
N VAL A 245 -1.29 -13.33 -12.83
CA VAL A 245 -1.03 -14.02 -14.11
C VAL A 245 -0.23 -13.10 -15.04
N LEU A 246 0.50 -13.68 -15.99
CA LEU A 246 1.46 -12.95 -16.81
C LEU A 246 1.15 -13.09 -18.30
N LYS A 247 1.28 -12.00 -19.03
CA LYS A 247 1.21 -11.92 -20.48
C LYS A 247 2.59 -11.49 -21.00
N ASP A 248 3.12 -12.22 -21.97
CA ASP A 248 4.41 -11.93 -22.58
C ASP A 248 4.34 -10.70 -23.51
N ARG A 249 5.49 -10.31 -24.07
CA ARG A 249 5.60 -9.21 -25.04
C ARG A 249 4.83 -9.44 -26.33
N ASN A 250 4.48 -10.68 -26.67
CA ASN A 250 3.68 -11.00 -27.84
C ASN A 250 2.17 -10.93 -27.55
N GLY A 251 1.79 -10.59 -26.33
CA GLY A 251 0.41 -10.57 -25.90
C GLY A 251 -0.17 -11.96 -25.61
N ARG A 252 0.67 -12.99 -25.38
CA ARG A 252 0.24 -14.34 -25.04
C ARG A 252 0.35 -14.58 -23.55
N PHE A 253 -0.64 -15.24 -22.95
CA PHE A 253 -0.55 -15.63 -21.55
C PHE A 253 0.53 -16.69 -21.34
N VAL A 254 1.37 -16.47 -20.34
CA VAL A 254 2.41 -17.41 -19.91
C VAL A 254 1.73 -18.58 -19.19
N ARG A 255 2.23 -19.80 -19.45
CA ARG A 255 1.73 -21.06 -18.87
C ARG A 255 2.78 -21.68 -17.97
N GLU A 256 2.36 -22.57 -17.08
CA GLU A 256 3.28 -23.28 -16.15
C GLU A 256 4.28 -24.19 -16.90
N SER A 257 3.96 -24.59 -18.12
CA SER A 257 4.87 -25.33 -19.01
C SER A 257 4.70 -24.89 -20.47
N ALA A 258 5.52 -25.45 -21.36
CA ALA A 258 5.43 -25.20 -22.80
C ALA A 258 4.20 -25.86 -23.47
N ASP A 259 3.47 -26.71 -22.73
CA ASP A 259 2.25 -27.34 -23.21
C ASP A 259 1.13 -26.28 -23.40
N PRO A 260 0.52 -26.16 -24.59
CA PRO A 260 -0.60 -25.26 -24.83
C PRO A 260 -1.80 -25.48 -23.90
N ASP A 261 -1.98 -26.70 -23.37
CA ASP A 261 -3.08 -27.04 -22.46
C ASP A 261 -2.69 -26.88 -20.98
N ALA A 262 -1.42 -26.56 -20.68
CA ALA A 262 -1.00 -26.30 -19.31
C ALA A 262 -1.75 -25.10 -18.71
N PRO A 263 -2.03 -25.12 -17.40
CA PRO A 263 -2.65 -23.99 -16.73
C PRO A 263 -1.80 -22.72 -16.89
N LEU A 264 -2.47 -21.56 -16.75
CA LEU A 264 -1.78 -20.28 -16.73
C LEU A 264 -0.73 -20.27 -15.62
N TRP A 265 0.43 -19.68 -15.92
CA TRP A 265 1.40 -19.35 -14.89
C TRP A 265 0.73 -18.45 -13.86
N SER A 266 0.85 -18.80 -12.58
CA SER A 266 0.29 -17.96 -11.54
C SER A 266 1.02 -18.02 -10.20
N VAL A 267 0.84 -16.95 -9.44
CA VAL A 267 1.36 -16.78 -8.08
C VAL A 267 0.31 -16.07 -7.23
N GLU A 268 0.25 -16.40 -5.95
CA GLU A 268 -0.60 -15.71 -4.98
C GLU A 268 0.17 -14.59 -4.28
N LEU A 269 -0.49 -13.43 -4.16
CA LEU A 269 0.09 -12.23 -3.58
C LEU A 269 -0.86 -11.66 -2.52
N LEU A 270 -0.34 -11.28 -1.36
CA LEU A 270 -1.08 -10.51 -0.37
C LEU A 270 -0.96 -9.01 -0.69
N SER A 271 -2.09 -8.28 -0.70
CA SER A 271 -2.13 -6.82 -0.88
C SER A 271 -2.59 -6.05 0.38
N ARG A 272 -2.81 -6.77 1.48
CA ARG A 272 -3.15 -6.20 2.80
C ARG A 272 -2.01 -5.33 3.32
N THR A 273 -2.37 -4.15 3.82
CA THR A 273 -1.45 -3.29 4.58
C THR A 273 -1.52 -3.61 6.08
N LEU A 274 -0.42 -3.33 6.80
CA LEU A 274 -0.30 -3.39 8.25
C LEU A 274 -1.39 -2.56 8.92
N HIS A 275 -1.62 -1.34 8.40
CA HIS A 275 -2.70 -0.47 8.83
C HIS A 275 -4.01 -0.93 8.18
N HIS A 276 -4.48 -2.12 8.53
CA HIS A 276 -5.62 -2.78 7.93
C HIS A 276 -6.82 -1.83 7.78
N GLY A 277 -7.36 -1.75 6.56
CA GLY A 277 -8.47 -0.86 6.22
C GLY A 277 -8.08 0.59 5.91
N LEU A 278 -6.81 0.98 5.98
CA LEU A 278 -6.36 2.29 5.53
C LEU A 278 -6.43 2.37 4.00
N ALA A 279 -7.26 3.28 3.48
CA ALA A 279 -7.54 3.37 2.04
C ALA A 279 -6.32 3.76 1.18
N TRP A 280 -6.39 3.39 -0.09
CA TRP A 280 -5.30 3.45 -1.07
C TRP A 280 -4.64 4.83 -1.25
N ASN A 281 -5.39 5.91 -1.04
CA ASN A 281 -4.95 7.30 -1.23
C ASN A 281 -4.19 7.89 -0.03
N PHE A 282 -4.06 7.15 1.07
CA PHE A 282 -3.26 7.51 2.23
C PHE A 282 -1.89 6.84 2.22
N THR A 283 -0.87 7.52 2.78
CA THR A 283 0.45 6.92 2.98
C THR A 283 0.31 5.65 3.82
N ARG A 284 0.93 4.55 3.38
CA ARG A 284 0.80 3.21 3.98
C ARG A 284 -0.57 2.55 3.84
N GLY A 285 -1.49 3.14 3.08
CA GLY A 285 -2.75 2.48 2.75
C GLY A 285 -2.57 1.31 1.79
N GLU A 286 -3.68 0.63 1.51
CA GLU A 286 -3.79 -0.47 0.54
C GLU A 286 -3.17 -0.11 -0.84
N SER A 287 -2.75 -1.13 -1.59
CA SER A 287 -2.22 -0.92 -2.94
C SER A 287 -3.34 -0.46 -3.89
N PRO A 288 -3.18 0.68 -4.59
CA PRO A 288 -4.20 1.18 -5.50
C PRO A 288 -4.40 0.26 -6.72
N GLN A 289 -5.61 0.25 -7.26
CA GLN A 289 -5.94 -0.35 -8.55
C GLN A 289 -5.45 0.53 -9.72
N GLY A 290 -5.23 -0.09 -10.88
CA GLY A 290 -4.78 0.59 -12.09
C GLY A 290 -3.43 0.13 -12.60
N ILE A 291 -2.77 1.01 -13.35
CA ILE A 291 -1.57 0.70 -14.14
C ILE A 291 -0.32 1.20 -13.41
N TYR A 292 0.66 0.31 -13.30
CA TYR A 292 2.01 0.61 -12.85
C TYR A 292 3.00 0.26 -13.95
N ARG A 293 4.11 0.99 -13.99
CA ARG A 293 5.29 0.64 -14.80
C ARG A 293 6.20 -0.29 -13.99
N ILE A 294 6.60 -1.42 -14.56
CA ILE A 294 7.64 -2.29 -14.01
C ILE A 294 8.98 -1.86 -14.60
N GLU A 295 9.98 -1.57 -13.75
CA GLU A 295 11.35 -1.27 -14.21
C GLU A 295 12.38 -1.98 -13.33
N GLY A 296 12.89 -3.14 -13.72
CA GLY A 296 13.98 -3.83 -13.05
C GLY A 296 13.70 -4.24 -11.60
N THR A 297 14.80 -4.46 -10.88
CA THR A 297 14.79 -4.89 -9.48
C THR A 297 15.63 -3.96 -8.60
N MET A 298 15.53 -4.17 -7.30
CA MET A 298 16.44 -3.60 -6.30
C MET A 298 16.81 -4.68 -5.28
N PRO A 299 18.02 -4.59 -4.69
CA PRO A 299 18.42 -5.53 -3.63
C PRO A 299 17.48 -5.46 -2.43
N ARG A 300 17.53 -6.49 -1.58
CA ARG A 300 16.84 -6.51 -0.29
C ARG A 300 17.16 -5.23 0.50
N LEU A 301 16.13 -4.63 1.09
CA LEU A 301 16.30 -3.51 2.00
C LEU A 301 16.77 -4.02 3.38
N GLU A 302 17.87 -3.46 3.88
CA GLU A 302 18.24 -3.63 5.30
C GLU A 302 17.13 -3.02 6.17
N SER A 303 16.63 -3.78 7.13
CA SER A 303 15.41 -3.43 7.85
C SER A 303 15.68 -3.12 9.32
N GLY A 304 15.72 -1.84 9.64
CA GLY A 304 15.78 -1.37 11.04
C GLY A 304 14.48 -1.58 11.83
N TYR A 305 13.31 -1.48 11.17
CA TYR A 305 11.99 -1.49 11.85
C TYR A 305 10.93 -2.40 11.23
N PHE A 306 11.10 -2.82 9.97
CA PHE A 306 10.13 -3.65 9.24
C PHE A 306 10.89 -4.67 8.41
N ARG A 307 11.02 -5.92 8.92
CA ARG A 307 11.80 -6.97 8.24
C ARG A 307 10.94 -7.88 7.36
N ALA A 308 9.74 -7.42 7.00
CA ALA A 308 8.84 -8.19 6.15
C ALA A 308 9.29 -8.27 4.68
N PHE A 309 10.43 -7.67 4.31
CA PHE A 309 11.07 -7.90 3.02
C PHE A 309 11.93 -9.17 3.12
N GLY A 310 11.54 -10.21 2.36
CA GLY A 310 12.32 -11.44 2.20
C GLY A 310 13.74 -11.24 1.66
N GLN A 311 14.45 -12.34 1.39
CA GLN A 311 15.86 -12.33 0.97
C GLN A 311 16.06 -12.00 -0.51
N PHE A 312 15.04 -12.21 -1.35
CA PHE A 312 15.17 -12.03 -2.80
C PHE A 312 15.02 -10.56 -3.22
N PRO A 313 15.56 -10.19 -4.41
CA PRO A 313 15.38 -8.85 -4.98
C PRO A 313 13.91 -8.45 -5.11
N LEU A 314 13.62 -7.18 -4.88
CA LEU A 314 12.29 -6.62 -4.99
C LEU A 314 12.06 -6.13 -6.41
N VAL A 315 10.85 -6.35 -6.95
CA VAL A 315 10.46 -5.77 -8.25
C VAL A 315 10.08 -4.32 -8.05
N LYS A 316 10.69 -3.39 -8.81
CA LYS A 316 10.32 -1.98 -8.78
C LYS A 316 9.08 -1.78 -9.64
N VAL A 317 8.01 -1.27 -9.04
CA VAL A 317 6.82 -0.82 -9.74
C VAL A 317 6.57 0.65 -9.44
N PHE A 318 6.18 1.41 -10.45
CA PHE A 318 6.04 2.86 -10.38
C PHE A 318 4.64 3.28 -10.80
N MET A 319 4.05 4.20 -10.05
CA MET A 319 2.82 4.87 -10.44
C MET A 319 3.10 6.07 -11.37
N PRO A 320 2.09 6.58 -12.09
CA PRO A 320 2.13 7.94 -12.61
C PRO A 320 2.64 8.94 -11.58
N TYR A 321 3.31 10.02 -11.98
CA TYR A 321 3.86 11.05 -11.07
C TYR A 321 4.94 10.59 -10.07
N GLU A 322 5.26 9.29 -9.98
CA GLU A 322 6.32 8.80 -9.09
C GLU A 322 7.70 9.23 -9.60
N ARG A 323 8.53 9.73 -8.69
CA ARG A 323 9.93 10.07 -8.99
C ARG A 323 10.78 8.80 -9.05
N GLY A 324 11.76 8.79 -9.94
CA GLY A 324 12.67 7.65 -10.11
C GLY A 324 12.28 6.69 -11.23
N THR A 325 11.11 6.87 -11.84
CA THR A 325 10.73 6.20 -13.09
C THR A 325 11.63 6.67 -14.22
N THR A 326 12.23 5.73 -14.95
CA THR A 326 13.08 6.00 -16.11
C THR A 326 12.24 6.37 -17.32
N GLU A 327 11.19 5.61 -17.59
CA GLU A 327 10.17 5.89 -18.59
C GLU A 327 8.87 5.15 -18.25
N PHE A 328 7.81 5.89 -17.89
CA PHE A 328 6.51 5.26 -17.63
C PHE A 328 5.88 4.72 -18.92
N LEU A 329 6.05 5.44 -20.03
CA LEU A 329 5.70 5.00 -21.39
C LEU A 329 6.97 4.99 -22.24
N PRO A 330 7.19 3.98 -23.09
CA PRO A 330 8.38 3.90 -23.94
C PRO A 330 8.61 5.16 -24.75
N GLY A 331 9.85 5.66 -24.73
CA GLY A 331 10.24 6.88 -25.44
C GLY A 331 9.85 8.19 -24.73
N GLN A 332 9.21 8.12 -23.56
CA GLN A 332 8.90 9.28 -22.71
C GLN A 332 9.74 9.22 -21.43
N ARG A 333 10.91 9.86 -21.46
CA ARG A 333 11.83 9.87 -20.32
C ARG A 333 11.24 10.55 -19.09
N GLY A 334 11.51 9.96 -17.94
CA GLY A 334 11.16 10.46 -16.62
C GLY A 334 9.73 10.11 -16.20
N THR A 335 9.28 10.85 -15.20
CA THR A 335 7.96 10.72 -14.62
C THR A 335 6.87 11.11 -15.62
N TRP A 336 5.82 10.30 -15.71
CA TRP A 336 4.65 10.61 -16.52
C TRP A 336 3.66 11.48 -15.75
N THR A 337 3.37 12.66 -16.30
CA THR A 337 2.60 13.72 -15.63
C THR A 337 1.40 14.21 -16.46
N ALA A 338 0.85 13.36 -17.33
CA ALA A 338 -0.21 13.77 -18.25
C ALA A 338 -1.59 13.87 -17.58
N THR A 339 -2.59 14.33 -18.34
CA THR A 339 -3.95 14.56 -17.84
C THR A 339 -4.66 13.26 -17.43
N PRO A 340 -5.73 13.33 -16.63
CA PRO A 340 -6.57 12.16 -16.35
C PRO A 340 -7.08 11.48 -17.63
N ASP A 341 -7.42 12.26 -18.66
CA ASP A 341 -7.85 11.73 -19.96
C ASP A 341 -6.76 10.92 -20.66
N ALA A 342 -5.51 11.39 -20.59
CA ALA A 342 -4.38 10.65 -21.13
C ALA A 342 -4.16 9.33 -20.36
N TYR A 343 -4.42 9.30 -19.05
CA TYR A 343 -4.36 8.06 -18.27
C TYR A 343 -5.49 7.11 -18.67
N ARG A 344 -6.72 7.61 -18.79
CA ARG A 344 -7.87 6.83 -19.25
C ARG A 344 -7.64 6.23 -20.63
N ALA A 345 -6.91 6.90 -21.51
CA ALA A 345 -6.56 6.37 -22.83
C ALA A 345 -5.64 5.13 -22.78
N LEU A 346 -4.94 4.89 -21.66
CA LEU A 346 -4.13 3.68 -21.42
C LEU A 346 -5.00 2.45 -21.06
N LEU A 347 -6.28 2.65 -20.77
CA LEU A 347 -7.25 1.59 -20.46
C LEU A 347 -8.09 1.25 -21.71
N PRO A 348 -8.60 0.00 -21.80
CA PRO A 348 -9.55 -0.35 -22.85
C PRO A 348 -10.81 0.54 -22.76
N PRO A 349 -11.50 0.81 -23.88
CA PRO A 349 -12.65 1.73 -23.91
C PRO A 349 -13.72 1.47 -22.84
N SER A 350 -14.05 0.22 -22.57
CA SER A 350 -15.05 -0.18 -21.57
C SER A 350 -14.64 0.11 -20.11
N TRP A 351 -13.35 0.35 -19.86
CA TRP A 351 -12.81 0.56 -18.51
C TRP A 351 -12.47 2.02 -18.21
N ARG A 352 -12.57 2.93 -19.19
CA ARG A 352 -12.10 4.32 -19.03
C ARG A 352 -12.83 5.08 -17.94
N ASP A 353 -14.11 4.81 -17.77
CA ASP A 353 -14.95 5.49 -16.78
C ASP A 353 -15.08 4.73 -15.46
N HIS A 354 -14.45 3.56 -15.34
CA HIS A 354 -14.41 2.82 -14.08
C HIS A 354 -13.39 3.47 -13.14
N PHE A 355 -13.86 4.34 -12.25
CA PHE A 355 -13.03 5.15 -11.36
C PHE A 355 -11.97 4.35 -10.58
N PRO A 356 -12.25 3.13 -10.05
CA PRO A 356 -11.24 2.34 -9.36
C PRO A 356 -9.96 2.10 -10.18
N MET A 357 -10.03 1.95 -11.50
CA MET A 357 -8.82 1.78 -12.31
C MET A 357 -7.94 3.03 -12.43
N GLN A 358 -8.40 4.18 -11.91
CA GLN A 358 -7.66 5.44 -11.85
C GLN A 358 -6.95 5.65 -10.51
N GLN A 359 -7.04 4.73 -9.56
CA GLN A 359 -6.45 4.92 -8.23
C GLN A 359 -4.93 5.13 -8.28
N THR A 360 -4.20 4.41 -9.12
CA THR A 360 -2.73 4.61 -9.29
C THR A 360 -2.38 6.01 -9.79
N TYR A 361 -3.15 6.55 -10.75
CA TYR A 361 -2.99 7.92 -11.24
C TYR A 361 -3.06 8.92 -10.09
N TRP A 362 -4.15 8.82 -9.33
CA TRP A 362 -4.44 9.72 -8.22
C TRP A 362 -3.50 9.54 -7.04
N ALA A 363 -3.14 8.30 -6.70
CA ALA A 363 -2.20 7.98 -5.63
C ALA A 363 -0.82 8.57 -5.93
N GLY A 364 -0.37 8.43 -7.18
CA GLY A 364 0.86 9.06 -7.67
C GLY A 364 0.82 10.57 -7.56
N ARG A 365 -0.28 11.23 -7.99
CA ARG A 365 -0.48 12.68 -7.84
C ARG A 365 -0.47 13.14 -6.37
N LEU A 366 -0.97 12.31 -5.47
CA LEU A 366 -0.94 12.52 -4.02
C LEU A 366 0.43 12.23 -3.38
N GLY A 367 1.43 11.84 -4.18
CA GLY A 367 2.80 11.58 -3.74
C GLY A 367 3.01 10.20 -3.13
N ARG A 368 2.09 9.25 -3.31
CA ARG A 368 2.38 7.85 -2.97
C ARG A 368 3.46 7.31 -3.91
N SER A 369 4.32 6.47 -3.36
CA SER A 369 5.48 5.90 -4.04
C SER A 369 5.95 4.65 -3.30
N LEU A 370 7.02 4.02 -3.81
CA LEU A 370 7.71 2.90 -3.16
C LEU A 370 6.86 1.64 -2.99
N ILE A 371 5.86 1.46 -3.85
CA ILE A 371 5.12 0.20 -3.96
C ILE A 371 6.00 -0.81 -4.69
N ARG A 372 6.10 -2.03 -4.17
CA ARG A 372 6.98 -3.08 -4.69
C ARG A 372 6.28 -4.43 -4.69
N ILE A 373 6.84 -5.39 -5.42
CA ILE A 373 6.58 -6.82 -5.19
C ILE A 373 7.78 -7.39 -4.44
N HIS A 374 7.53 -8.02 -3.30
CA HIS A 374 8.58 -8.58 -2.45
C HIS A 374 8.11 -9.84 -1.71
N GLY A 375 9.04 -10.69 -1.26
CA GLY A 375 8.70 -11.82 -0.41
C GLY A 375 8.38 -11.40 1.03
N SER A 376 7.76 -12.28 1.80
CA SER A 376 7.47 -12.11 3.23
C SER A 376 8.71 -12.50 4.07
N GLY A 377 9.30 -11.56 4.79
CA GLY A 377 10.55 -11.81 5.53
C GLY A 377 10.37 -12.22 7.00
N GLU A 378 9.24 -11.85 7.63
CA GLU A 378 8.94 -12.12 9.05
C GLU A 378 8.26 -13.50 9.22
N PRO A 379 8.27 -14.08 10.42
CA PRO A 379 7.40 -15.22 10.68
C PRO A 379 5.91 -14.79 10.66
N PRO A 380 5.00 -15.67 10.21
CA PRO A 380 3.55 -15.42 10.21
C PRO A 380 2.95 -14.92 11.53
N ASP A 381 3.51 -15.30 12.68
CA ASP A 381 3.03 -14.94 14.01
C ASP A 381 3.59 -13.62 14.55
N PHE A 382 4.42 -12.91 13.78
CA PHE A 382 4.96 -11.61 14.17
C PHE A 382 3.86 -10.53 14.22
N PHE A 383 2.95 -10.55 13.25
CA PHE A 383 1.85 -9.59 13.16
C PHE A 383 0.60 -10.20 13.80
N ALA A 384 0.11 -9.60 14.88
CA ALA A 384 -1.05 -10.11 15.61
C ALA A 384 -2.31 -10.21 14.72
N ASN A 385 -2.41 -9.37 13.70
CA ASN A 385 -3.54 -9.39 12.79
C ASN A 385 -3.57 -10.60 11.85
N ASN A 386 -2.50 -11.36 11.68
CA ASN A 386 -2.48 -12.54 10.80
C ASN A 386 -3.41 -13.64 11.29
N GLU A 387 -3.54 -13.81 12.61
CA GLU A 387 -4.42 -14.83 13.22
C GLU A 387 -5.89 -14.63 12.82
N ARG A 388 -6.28 -13.40 12.46
CA ARG A 388 -7.65 -13.06 12.02
C ARG A 388 -7.94 -13.50 10.57
N PHE A 389 -6.91 -13.84 9.79
CA PHE A 389 -7.03 -14.13 8.36
C PHE A 389 -6.34 -15.47 8.02
N PRO A 390 -6.97 -16.61 8.36
CA PRO A 390 -6.33 -17.93 8.26
C PRO A 390 -5.88 -18.28 6.84
N GLU A 391 -6.61 -17.84 5.81
CA GLU A 391 -6.28 -18.12 4.41
C GLU A 391 -5.00 -17.43 3.92
N SER A 392 -4.67 -16.26 4.50
CA SER A 392 -3.45 -15.52 4.18
C SER A 392 -2.44 -15.53 5.32
N TYR A 393 -2.61 -16.40 6.32
CA TYR A 393 -1.77 -16.44 7.53
C TYR A 393 -0.28 -16.53 7.23
N GLN A 394 0.11 -17.31 6.21
CA GLN A 394 1.52 -17.48 5.83
C GLN A 394 2.14 -16.25 5.15
N TRP A 395 1.36 -15.22 4.85
CA TRP A 395 1.82 -13.98 4.26
C TRP A 395 1.81 -12.86 5.30
N ASN A 396 2.82 -12.01 5.23
CA ASN A 396 2.90 -10.84 6.09
C ASN A 396 2.23 -9.62 5.45
N PRO A 397 1.50 -8.81 6.24
CA PRO A 397 0.97 -7.55 5.76
C PRO A 397 2.11 -6.62 5.35
N THR A 398 1.82 -5.75 4.38
CA THR A 398 2.80 -4.82 3.80
C THR A 398 2.56 -3.39 4.27
N ILE A 399 3.25 -2.42 3.67
CA ILE A 399 2.99 -0.99 3.85
C ILE A 399 2.42 -0.41 2.53
N GLY A 400 1.52 -1.17 1.89
CA GLY A 400 0.94 -0.85 0.58
C GLY A 400 1.66 -1.48 -0.61
N CYS A 401 2.44 -2.54 -0.39
CA CYS A 401 3.11 -3.36 -1.42
C CYS A 401 2.34 -4.67 -1.69
N PHE A 402 2.78 -5.42 -2.69
CA PHE A 402 2.35 -6.80 -2.93
C PHE A 402 3.37 -7.78 -2.34
N SER A 403 2.93 -8.65 -1.43
CA SER A 403 3.80 -9.64 -0.79
C SER A 403 3.58 -11.03 -1.37
N ALA A 404 4.67 -11.67 -1.80
CA ALA A 404 4.73 -13.09 -2.11
C ALA A 404 5.06 -13.89 -0.85
N VAL A 405 4.66 -15.17 -0.80
CA VAL A 405 5.01 -16.04 0.33
C VAL A 405 6.51 -16.28 0.34
N GLU A 406 7.09 -16.19 1.53
CA GLU A 406 8.47 -16.56 1.80
C GLU A 406 8.60 -16.98 3.27
N LEU A 407 9.01 -18.23 3.50
CA LEU A 407 8.98 -18.87 4.81
C LEU A 407 10.35 -19.44 5.16
N TYR A 408 10.66 -19.39 6.45
CA TYR A 408 11.94 -19.81 7.00
C TYR A 408 11.75 -20.69 8.24
N ASP A 409 12.60 -21.70 8.37
CA ASP A 409 12.70 -22.50 9.58
C ASP A 409 13.35 -21.73 10.74
N ASP A 410 13.39 -22.35 11.92
CA ASP A 410 13.95 -21.75 13.15
C ASP A 410 15.46 -21.48 13.09
N SER A 411 16.16 -22.09 12.14
CA SER A 411 17.56 -21.80 11.85
C SER A 411 17.73 -20.66 10.85
N GLY A 412 16.64 -20.09 10.33
CA GLY A 412 16.67 -19.06 9.30
C GLY A 412 16.94 -19.59 7.90
N ARG A 413 16.75 -20.90 7.65
CA ARG A 413 16.86 -21.46 6.30
C ARG A 413 15.52 -21.37 5.58
N LEU A 414 15.57 -21.04 4.29
CA LEU A 414 14.39 -20.93 3.46
C LEU A 414 13.68 -22.28 3.31
N GLN A 415 12.36 -22.29 3.51
CA GLN A 415 11.47 -23.44 3.32
C GLN A 415 10.62 -23.31 2.06
N ARG A 416 10.09 -22.10 1.78
CA ARG A 416 9.21 -21.82 0.64
C ARG A 416 9.42 -20.38 0.18
N ALA A 417 9.42 -20.11 -1.12
CA ALA A 417 9.44 -18.75 -1.66
C ALA A 417 8.85 -18.68 -3.06
N ASP A 418 8.01 -17.68 -3.32
CA ASP A 418 7.44 -17.45 -4.65
C ASP A 418 8.18 -16.36 -5.44
N MET A 419 9.02 -15.54 -4.79
CA MET A 419 9.82 -14.50 -5.47
C MET A 419 10.71 -15.04 -6.60
N PRO A 420 11.44 -16.18 -6.46
CA PRO A 420 12.20 -16.74 -7.56
C PRO A 420 11.34 -17.05 -8.79
N LYS A 421 10.11 -17.56 -8.58
CA LYS A 421 9.14 -17.85 -9.66
C LYS A 421 8.70 -16.55 -10.36
N ILE A 422 8.40 -15.50 -9.59
CA ILE A 422 8.03 -14.17 -10.12
C ILE A 422 9.17 -13.57 -10.95
N LEU A 423 10.37 -13.51 -10.37
CA LEU A 423 11.54 -12.89 -10.99
C LEU A 423 11.92 -13.59 -12.30
N THR A 424 11.94 -14.92 -12.30
CA THR A 424 12.24 -15.73 -13.49
C THR A 424 11.19 -15.48 -14.60
N ALA A 425 9.91 -15.51 -14.25
CA ALA A 425 8.83 -15.35 -15.22
C ALA A 425 8.81 -13.94 -15.82
N LEU A 426 8.96 -12.89 -15.00
CA LEU A 426 9.03 -11.51 -15.48
C LEU A 426 10.22 -11.28 -16.40
N ASN A 427 11.40 -11.80 -16.05
CA ASN A 427 12.60 -11.69 -16.88
C ASN A 427 12.41 -12.37 -18.24
N ALA A 428 11.85 -13.58 -18.25
CA ALA A 428 11.58 -14.30 -19.48
C ALA A 428 10.52 -13.57 -20.34
N ALA A 429 9.40 -13.16 -19.74
CA ALA A 429 8.31 -12.47 -20.42
C ALA A 429 8.75 -11.11 -21.00
N GLY A 430 9.65 -10.39 -20.32
CA GLY A 430 10.25 -9.14 -20.81
C GLY A 430 11.35 -9.33 -21.87
N GLY A 431 11.73 -10.57 -22.20
CA GLY A 431 12.76 -10.86 -23.19
C GLY A 431 14.18 -10.65 -22.67
N GLY A 432 14.44 -11.02 -21.41
CA GLY A 432 15.74 -10.89 -20.75
C GLY A 432 15.88 -9.67 -19.85
N SER A 433 14.80 -8.90 -19.66
CA SER A 433 14.72 -7.80 -18.69
C SER A 433 13.42 -7.88 -17.89
N ILE A 434 13.43 -7.36 -16.65
CA ILE A 434 12.22 -7.23 -15.83
C ILE A 434 11.61 -5.87 -16.15
N GLU A 435 10.92 -5.77 -17.27
CA GLU A 435 10.24 -4.55 -17.70
C GLU A 435 8.87 -4.86 -18.26
N GLY A 436 7.94 -3.93 -18.08
CA GLY A 436 6.58 -4.09 -18.58
C GLY A 436 5.59 -3.24 -17.78
N TYR A 437 4.37 -3.73 -17.66
CA TYR A 437 3.31 -3.10 -16.89
C TYR A 437 2.74 -4.08 -15.88
N LEU A 438 2.31 -3.54 -14.74
CA LEU A 438 1.47 -4.24 -13.79
C LEU A 438 0.08 -3.60 -13.82
N VAL A 439 -0.95 -4.43 -13.92
CA VAL A 439 -2.35 -4.00 -13.85
C VAL A 439 -3.00 -4.67 -12.64
N ALA A 440 -3.32 -3.88 -11.62
CA ALA A 440 -4.01 -4.35 -10.42
C ALA A 440 -5.50 -4.01 -10.51
N VAL A 441 -6.37 -4.98 -10.25
CA VAL A 441 -7.81 -4.81 -10.35
C VAL A 441 -8.54 -5.61 -9.27
N GLU A 442 -9.59 -5.03 -8.71
CA GLU A 442 -10.52 -5.74 -7.83
C GLU A 442 -11.62 -6.42 -8.64
N VAL A 443 -11.90 -7.68 -8.32
CA VAL A 443 -12.95 -8.48 -8.94
C VAL A 443 -13.94 -8.88 -7.84
N PRO A 444 -15.18 -8.37 -7.86
CA PRO A 444 -16.22 -8.80 -6.92
C PRO A 444 -16.42 -10.31 -7.00
N GLY A 445 -16.75 -10.95 -5.87
CA GLY A 445 -16.97 -12.39 -5.84
C GLY A 445 -17.01 -12.93 -4.42
N SER A 446 -16.75 -14.23 -4.29
CA SER A 446 -16.73 -14.94 -3.02
C SER A 446 -15.56 -14.53 -2.11
N ASP A 447 -15.62 -14.98 -0.86
CA ASP A 447 -14.56 -14.82 0.16
C ASP A 447 -13.35 -15.76 -0.09
N ALA A 448 -12.99 -15.97 -1.37
CA ALA A 448 -11.88 -16.80 -1.78
C ALA A 448 -11.08 -16.10 -2.89
N PRO A 449 -9.78 -16.42 -3.05
CA PRO A 449 -8.96 -15.85 -4.12
C PRO A 449 -9.60 -16.01 -5.49
N VAL A 450 -9.38 -15.03 -6.38
CA VAL A 450 -9.85 -15.11 -7.77
C VAL A 450 -9.26 -16.37 -8.41
N SER A 451 -10.13 -17.29 -8.86
CA SER A 451 -9.68 -18.59 -9.33
C SER A 451 -9.07 -18.51 -10.72
N LEU A 452 -8.16 -19.44 -11.06
CA LEU A 452 -7.67 -19.54 -12.44
C LEU A 452 -8.79 -19.84 -13.42
N ALA A 453 -9.80 -20.63 -13.03
CA ALA A 453 -10.94 -20.93 -13.89
C ALA A 453 -11.74 -19.67 -14.24
N GLU A 454 -11.95 -18.77 -13.27
CA GLU A 454 -12.62 -17.47 -13.47
C GLU A 454 -11.82 -16.59 -14.46
N ILE A 455 -10.49 -16.54 -14.31
CA ILE A 455 -9.61 -15.80 -15.21
C ILE A 455 -9.59 -16.42 -16.62
N THR A 456 -9.45 -17.74 -16.71
CA THR A 456 -9.43 -18.46 -18.00
C THR A 456 -10.75 -18.30 -18.74
N ALA A 457 -11.89 -18.39 -18.04
CA ALA A 457 -13.21 -18.16 -18.65
C ALA A 457 -13.30 -16.75 -19.25
N ALA A 458 -12.75 -15.73 -18.59
CA ALA A 458 -12.71 -14.37 -19.14
C ALA A 458 -11.80 -14.24 -20.39
N ILE A 459 -10.83 -15.14 -20.58
CA ILE A 459 -9.96 -15.17 -21.77
C ILE A 459 -10.66 -15.89 -22.94
N THR A 460 -11.37 -16.99 -22.67
CA THR A 460 -11.88 -17.92 -23.70
C THR A 460 -13.24 -17.56 -24.29
N ILE A 461 -13.94 -16.54 -23.79
CA ILE A 461 -15.20 -16.07 -24.40
C ILE A 461 -14.86 -15.35 -25.73
N THR A 462 -14.62 -16.13 -26.77
CA THR A 462 -14.64 -15.73 -28.19
C THR A 462 -16.04 -16.00 -28.73
N ASN A 463 -16.71 -14.95 -29.23
CA ASN A 463 -17.88 -15.09 -30.10
C ASN A 463 -17.43 -15.49 -31.50
#